data_AF-A2D9K9-F1
#
_entry.id   AF-A2D9K9-F1
#
_cell.length_a   1.000
_cell.length_b   1.000
_cell.length_c   1.000
_cell.angle_alpha   90.00
_cell.angle_beta   90.00
_cell.angle_gamma   90.00
#
_symmetry.space_group_name_H-M   'P 1'
#
loop_
_entity.id
_entity.type
_entity.pdbx_description
1 polymer ?
#
loop_
_entity_poly.entity_id
_entity_poly.type
_entity_poly.pdbx_seq_one_letter_code
_entity_poly.pdbx_strand_id
1 'polypeptide(L)'
;MSDQDDHPNEYNKLRSTYKYYIDIFNALYRLRNEKEEELNSIYKIIKTELIDSNKYPPKDIVKDILNLIPYNNRYTKSYLYLAKLISDEYQVKEVNRVLLISNFLFYKEYGIN
;
A
#
# COMPACT_ATOMS: atom_id res chain seq x y z
N MET A 1 -2.63 4.29 -45.55
CA MET A 1 -3.53 4.08 -44.40
C MET A 1 -3.06 2.80 -43.76
N SER A 2 -2.34 2.87 -42.63
CA SER A 2 -2.07 1.65 -41.87
C SER A 2 -3.30 1.38 -41.05
N ASP A 3 -3.97 0.27 -41.32
CA ASP A 3 -4.94 -0.31 -40.41
C ASP A 3 -4.19 -0.59 -39.10
N GLN A 4 -4.29 0.34 -38.15
CA GLN A 4 -3.85 0.10 -36.78
C GLN A 4 -4.86 -0.89 -36.22
N ASP A 5 -4.42 -2.14 -36.22
CA ASP A 5 -5.13 -3.27 -35.65
C ASP A 5 -5.58 -2.90 -34.22
N ASP A 6 -6.90 -2.74 -34.06
CA ASP A 6 -7.64 -2.38 -32.85
C ASP A 6 -7.61 -3.53 -31.83
N HIS A 7 -6.48 -4.22 -31.71
CA HIS A 7 -6.22 -5.10 -30.59
C HIS A 7 -5.94 -4.21 -29.39
N PRO A 8 -6.81 -4.21 -28.35
CA PRO A 8 -6.46 -3.56 -27.12
C PRO A 8 -5.22 -4.30 -26.63
N ASN A 9 -4.06 -3.65 -26.75
CA ASN A 9 -2.76 -4.18 -26.38
C ASN A 9 -2.95 -4.92 -25.04
N GLU A 10 -2.56 -6.19 -24.95
CA GLU A 10 -2.82 -7.02 -23.76
C GLU A 10 -2.40 -6.31 -22.46
N TYR A 11 -1.35 -5.48 -22.56
CA TYR A 11 -0.93 -4.52 -21.55
C TYR A 11 -2.05 -3.58 -21.06
N ASN A 12 -2.78 -2.92 -21.96
CA ASN A 12 -3.86 -1.99 -21.62
C ASN A 12 -5.02 -2.70 -20.91
N LYS A 13 -5.35 -3.93 -21.33
CA LYS A 13 -6.36 -4.75 -20.64
C LYS A 13 -5.89 -5.05 -19.22
N LEU A 14 -4.67 -5.59 -19.07
CA LEU A 14 -4.08 -5.92 -17.77
C LEU A 14 -4.02 -4.69 -16.84
N ARG A 15 -3.49 -3.58 -17.35
CA ARG A 15 -3.38 -2.31 -16.61
C ARG A 15 -4.75 -1.80 -16.14
N SER A 16 -5.78 -1.95 -16.96
CA SER A 16 -7.14 -1.52 -16.61
C SER A 16 -7.74 -2.42 -15.52
N THR A 17 -7.53 -3.74 -15.61
CA THR A 17 -7.95 -4.70 -14.58
C THR A 17 -7.32 -4.38 -13.21
N TYR A 18 -6.04 -4.02 -13.18
CA TYR A 18 -5.31 -3.69 -11.95
C TYR A 18 -5.23 -2.19 -11.64
N LYS A 19 -6.09 -1.37 -12.27
CA LYS A 19 -6.07 0.09 -12.10
C LYS A 19 -6.20 0.50 -10.64
N TYR A 20 -7.06 -0.17 -9.88
CA TYR A 20 -7.25 0.08 -8.45
C TYR A 20 -5.93 -0.04 -7.65
N TYR A 21 -5.16 -1.10 -7.90
CA TYR A 21 -3.88 -1.33 -7.24
C TYR A 21 -2.87 -0.25 -7.65
N ILE A 22 -2.77 0.03 -8.95
CA ILE A 22 -1.86 1.03 -9.50
C ILE A 22 -2.15 2.42 -8.90
N ASP A 23 -3.41 2.82 -8.83
CA ASP A 23 -3.81 4.13 -8.35
C ASP A 23 -3.51 4.29 -6.84
N ILE A 24 -3.76 3.24 -6.04
CA ILE A 24 -3.44 3.23 -4.60
C ILE A 24 -1.93 3.35 -4.36
N PHE A 25 -1.13 2.51 -5.02
CA PHE A 25 0.32 2.53 -4.82
C PHE A 25 0.95 3.81 -5.37
N ASN A 26 0.43 4.36 -6.47
CA ASN A 26 0.84 5.69 -6.94
C ASN A 26 0.56 6.78 -5.89
N ALA A 27 -0.59 6.72 -5.21
CA ALA A 27 -0.91 7.67 -4.15
C ALA A 27 0.05 7.51 -2.95
N LEU A 28 0.34 6.27 -2.55
CA LEU A 28 1.30 5.97 -1.47
C LEU A 28 2.72 6.45 -1.79
N TYR A 29 3.21 6.28 -3.03
CA TYR A 29 4.51 6.80 -3.46
C TYR A 29 4.55 8.34 -3.56
N ARG A 30 3.40 8.98 -3.83
CA ARG A 30 3.29 10.44 -3.98
C ARG A 30 2.96 11.16 -2.68
N LEU A 31 2.89 10.46 -1.55
CA LEU A 31 2.57 11.01 -0.24
C LEU A 31 3.49 12.20 0.08
N ARG A 32 2.90 13.35 0.48
CA ARG A 32 3.63 14.61 0.70
C ARG A 32 3.50 15.20 2.10
N ASN A 33 2.72 14.57 2.96
CA ASN A 33 2.52 15.05 4.33
C ASN A 33 2.09 13.91 5.26
N GLU A 34 2.04 14.25 6.54
CA GLU A 34 1.67 13.35 7.63
C GLU A 34 0.29 13.72 8.20
N LYS A 35 -0.55 14.41 7.42
CA LYS A 35 -1.88 14.81 7.91
C LYS A 35 -2.76 13.57 8.08
N GLU A 36 -3.21 13.36 9.30
CA GLU A 36 -4.02 12.21 9.68
C GLU A 36 -5.28 12.06 8.82
N GLU A 37 -5.95 13.16 8.47
CA GLU A 37 -7.14 13.16 7.59
C GLU A 37 -6.84 12.57 6.19
N GLU A 38 -5.70 12.91 5.61
CA GLU A 38 -5.27 12.41 4.30
C GLU A 38 -4.90 10.92 4.41
N LEU A 39 -4.18 10.52 5.47
CA LEU A 39 -3.85 9.12 5.73
C LEU A 39 -5.09 8.27 5.96
N ASN A 40 -6.07 8.76 6.72
CA ASN A 40 -7.33 8.06 6.95
C ASN A 40 -8.15 7.94 5.66
N SER A 41 -8.02 8.88 4.72
CA SER A 41 -8.65 8.78 3.41
C SER A 41 -7.99 7.70 2.54
N ILE A 42 -6.66 7.61 2.55
CA ILE A 42 -5.91 6.53 1.88
C ILE A 42 -6.27 5.17 2.50
N TYR A 43 -6.32 5.10 3.83
CA TYR A 43 -6.70 3.90 4.56
C TYR A 43 -8.08 3.38 4.15
N LYS A 44 -9.08 4.27 4.07
CA LYS A 44 -10.43 3.91 3.62
C LYS A 44 -10.43 3.31 2.22
N ILE A 45 -9.69 3.90 1.28
CA ILE A 45 -9.59 3.38 -0.10
C ILE A 45 -8.92 2.00 -0.10
N ILE A 46 -7.82 1.82 0.62
CA ILE A 46 -7.15 0.51 0.76
C ILE A 46 -8.14 -0.53 1.31
N LYS A 47 -8.84 -0.19 2.38
CA LYS A 47 -9.84 -1.06 2.99
C LYS A 47 -10.92 -1.47 1.98
N THR A 48 -11.61 -0.51 1.36
CA THR A 48 -12.75 -0.82 0.49
C THR A 48 -12.34 -1.48 -0.83
N GLU A 49 -11.29 -0.97 -1.47
CA GLU A 49 -10.91 -1.40 -2.82
C GLU A 49 -10.05 -2.66 -2.84
N LEU A 50 -9.32 -2.96 -1.75
CA LEU A 50 -8.41 -4.10 -1.68
C LEU A 50 -8.86 -5.18 -0.70
N ILE A 51 -9.13 -4.80 0.56
CA ILE A 51 -9.37 -5.78 1.62
C ILE A 51 -10.81 -6.28 1.59
N ASP A 52 -11.79 -5.37 1.69
CA ASP A 52 -13.21 -5.69 1.73
C ASP A 52 -13.69 -6.32 0.40
N SER A 53 -13.05 -5.94 -0.70
CA SER A 53 -13.27 -6.53 -2.02
C SER A 53 -12.59 -7.90 -2.22
N ASN A 54 -11.86 -8.36 -1.21
CA ASN A 54 -11.14 -9.64 -1.17
C ASN A 54 -10.07 -9.79 -2.29
N LYS A 55 -9.59 -8.66 -2.84
CA LYS A 55 -8.59 -8.64 -3.91
C LYS A 55 -7.17 -8.72 -3.38
N TYR A 56 -6.92 -8.25 -2.16
CA TYR A 56 -5.57 -8.22 -1.60
C TYR A 56 -5.57 -8.42 -0.08
N PRO A 57 -4.85 -9.44 0.45
CA PRO A 57 -4.87 -9.74 1.87
C PRO A 57 -4.28 -8.62 2.74
N PRO A 58 -4.81 -8.37 3.96
CA PRO A 58 -4.28 -7.36 4.88
C PRO A 58 -2.78 -7.54 5.16
N LYS A 59 -2.33 -8.78 5.36
CA LYS A 59 -0.91 -9.10 5.62
C LYS A 59 0.01 -8.65 4.49
N ASP A 60 -0.42 -8.83 3.24
CA ASP A 60 0.38 -8.44 2.07
C ASP A 60 0.39 -6.92 1.87
N ILE A 61 -0.71 -6.23 2.19
CA ILE A 61 -0.75 -4.77 2.20
C ILE A 61 0.21 -4.18 3.23
N VAL A 62 0.19 -4.70 4.46
CA VAL A 62 1.10 -4.24 5.53
C VAL A 62 2.55 -4.43 5.10
N LYS A 63 2.88 -5.60 4.54
CA LYS A 63 4.21 -5.89 3.99
C LYS A 63 4.63 -4.86 2.93
N ASP A 64 3.75 -4.58 1.99
CA ASP A 64 4.06 -3.69 0.87
C ASP A 64 4.22 -2.24 1.34
N ILE A 65 3.33 -1.75 2.21
CA ILE A 65 3.44 -0.42 2.82
C ILE A 65 4.77 -0.25 3.55
N LEU A 66 5.17 -1.23 4.37
CA LEU A 66 6.44 -1.18 5.09
C LEU A 66 7.64 -1.19 4.13
N ASN A 67 7.55 -1.93 3.02
CA ASN A 67 8.58 -1.97 1.99
C ASN A 67 8.66 -0.66 1.16
N LEU A 68 7.72 0.28 1.28
CA LEU A 68 7.81 1.62 0.67
C LEU A 68 8.77 2.55 1.41
N ILE A 69 9.00 2.32 2.70
CA ILE A 69 9.76 3.23 3.59
C ILE A 69 11.13 3.60 3.01
N PRO A 70 11.96 2.68 2.47
CA PRO A 70 13.27 3.05 1.93
C PRO A 70 13.21 3.98 0.72
N TYR A 71 12.10 4.00 -0.01
CA TYR A 71 11.93 4.76 -1.25
C TYR A 71 11.34 6.16 -1.02
N ASN A 72 10.70 6.41 0.13
CA ASN A 72 10.15 7.71 0.49
C ASN A 72 10.27 7.98 2.00
N ASN A 73 11.48 7.79 2.53
CA ASN A 73 11.77 7.77 3.97
C ASN A 73 11.38 9.05 4.75
N ARG A 74 11.24 10.19 4.06
CA ARG A 74 10.76 11.44 4.67
C ARG A 74 9.42 11.27 5.37
N TYR A 75 8.56 10.39 4.85
CA TYR A 75 7.21 10.15 5.39
C TYR A 75 7.10 8.77 6.04
N THR A 76 8.19 8.27 6.63
CA THR A 76 8.22 6.99 7.35
C THR A 76 7.06 6.86 8.34
N LYS A 77 6.78 7.90 9.13
CA LYS A 77 5.70 7.88 10.13
C LYS A 77 4.33 7.61 9.51
N SER A 78 4.05 8.21 8.35
CA SER A 78 2.81 7.96 7.60
C SER A 78 2.66 6.49 7.21
N TYR A 79 3.73 5.87 6.72
CA TYR A 79 3.71 4.45 6.36
C TYR A 79 3.56 3.53 7.57
N LEU A 80 4.26 3.83 8.67
CA LEU A 80 4.12 3.10 9.93
C LEU A 80 2.69 3.21 10.49
N TYR A 81 2.10 4.40 10.44
CA TYR A 81 0.72 4.66 10.85
C TYR A 81 -0.29 3.84 10.02
N LEU A 82 -0.18 3.87 8.69
CA LEU A 82 -1.05 3.07 7.82
C LEU A 82 -0.89 1.56 8.07
N ALA A 83 0.35 1.09 8.21
CA ALA A 83 0.64 -0.30 8.53
C ALA A 83 0.04 -0.71 9.88
N LYS A 84 0.09 0.17 10.89
CA LYS A 84 -0.46 -0.08 12.22
C LYS A 84 -1.98 -0.15 12.20
N LEU A 85 -2.65 0.81 11.54
CA LEU A 85 -4.11 0.81 11.39
C LEU A 85 -4.62 -0.51 10.81
N ILE A 86 -4.01 -0.96 9.70
CA ILE A 86 -4.39 -2.21 9.05
C ILE A 86 -4.05 -3.41 9.94
N SER A 87 -2.90 -3.41 10.60
CA SER A 87 -2.50 -4.51 11.47
C SER A 87 -3.42 -4.67 12.67
N ASP A 88 -3.87 -3.57 13.26
CA ASP A 88 -4.77 -3.57 14.41
C ASP A 88 -6.17 -4.01 14.02
N GLU A 89 -6.73 -3.44 12.96
CA GLU A 89 -8.11 -3.72 12.55
C GLU A 89 -8.28 -5.17 12.07
N TYR A 90 -7.30 -5.68 11.32
CA TYR A 90 -7.35 -7.04 10.76
C TYR A 90 -6.53 -8.06 11.56
N GLN A 91 -6.05 -7.69 12.75
CA GLN A 91 -5.29 -8.56 13.65
C GLN A 91 -4.08 -9.25 12.98
N VAL A 92 -3.34 -8.51 12.15
CA VAL A 92 -2.14 -9.02 11.48
C VAL A 92 -1.01 -9.13 12.51
N LYS A 93 -0.72 -10.35 12.97
CA LYS A 93 0.29 -10.60 14.02
C LYS A 93 1.72 -10.65 13.52
N GLU A 94 1.93 -11.15 12.31
CA GLU A 94 3.27 -11.37 11.77
C GLU A 94 3.30 -11.14 10.25
N VAL A 95 4.30 -10.38 9.81
CA VAL A 95 4.53 -10.05 8.41
C VAL A 95 5.92 -10.51 8.00
N ASN A 96 5.99 -11.44 7.04
CA ASN A 96 7.24 -12.00 6.55
C ASN A 96 7.75 -11.23 5.33
N ARG A 97 9.07 -11.31 5.07
CA ARG A 97 9.72 -10.68 3.91
C ARG A 97 9.58 -9.15 3.86
N VAL A 98 9.56 -8.52 5.03
CA VAL A 98 9.72 -7.07 5.18
C VAL A 98 11.20 -6.75 5.29
N LEU A 99 11.63 -5.63 4.70
CA LEU A 99 13.00 -5.16 4.85
C LEU A 99 13.33 -4.94 6.33
N LEU A 100 14.51 -5.39 6.76
CA LEU A 100 14.94 -5.35 8.17
C LEU A 100 14.80 -3.96 8.79
N ILE A 101 15.15 -2.92 8.03
CA ILE A 101 15.03 -1.53 8.50
C ILE A 101 13.58 -1.11 8.75
N SER A 102 12.67 -1.44 7.83
CA SER A 102 11.24 -1.13 7.96
C SER A 102 10.62 -1.88 9.12
N ASN A 103 11.00 -3.15 9.29
CA ASN A 103 10.56 -3.98 10.40
C ASN A 103 11.02 -3.38 11.73
N PHE A 104 12.32 -3.08 11.85
CA PHE A 104 12.90 -2.46 13.03
C PHE A 104 12.21 -1.13 13.39
N LEU A 105 11.96 -0.27 12.41
CA LEU A 105 11.28 1.02 12.61
C LEU A 105 9.85 0.83 13.14
N PHE A 106 9.11 -0.15 12.62
CA PHE A 106 7.74 -0.44 13.07
C PHE A 106 7.70 -0.91 14.53
N TYR A 107 8.51 -1.91 14.89
CA TYR A 107 8.60 -2.39 16.28
C TYR A 107 9.03 -1.28 17.24
N LYS A 108 10.01 -0.46 16.82
CA LYS A 108 10.51 0.68 17.62
C LYS A 108 9.46 1.76 17.85
N GLU A 109 8.71 2.16 16.82
CA GLU A 109 7.70 3.23 16.91
C GLU A 109 6.57 2.85 17.87
N TYR A 110 6.15 1.58 17.87
CA TYR A 110 5.01 1.11 18.67
C TYR A 110 5.39 0.35 19.94
N GLY A 111 6.68 0.30 20.29
CA GLY A 111 7.15 -0.34 21.52
C GLY A 111 6.84 -1.84 21.61
N ILE A 112 6.81 -2.52 20.47
CA ILE A 112 6.54 -3.95 20.40
C ILE A 112 7.90 -4.66 20.59
N ASN A 113 8.01 -5.46 21.66
CA ASN A 113 9.20 -6.24 22.01
C ASN A 113 9.10 -7.69 21.53
#